data_AF-A0A955T5M2-F1
#
_entry.id   AF-A0A955T5M2-F1
#
_cell.length_a   1.000
_cell.length_b   1.000
_cell.length_c   1.000
_cell.angle_alpha   90.00
_cell.angle_beta   90.00
_cell.angle_gamma   90.00
#
_symmetry.space_group_name_H-M   'P 1'
#
loop_
_entity.id
_entity.type
_entity.pdbx_description
1 polymer ?
#
loop_
_entity_poly.entity_id
_entity_poly.type
_entity_poly.pdbx_seq_one_letter_code
_entity_poly.pdbx_strand_id
1 'polypeptide(L)'
;YGRPPEEGYSNIQCPVFGYYGENDNRINATIPETKEKMKEAGNTYDPVIYAGAGHGFLRAGMEDDASEAEKKAVQEAWDRFIAILKK
;
A
#
# COMPACT_ATOMS: atom_id res chain seq x y z
N TYR A 1 -0.67 -9.46 -0.63
CA TYR A 1 -1.70 -8.40 -0.59
C TYR A 1 -2.72 -8.78 0.46
N GLY A 2 -3.04 -7.92 1.46
CA GLY A 2 -3.88 -8.40 2.56
C GLY A 2 -4.16 -7.40 3.68
N ARG A 3 -4.99 -7.86 4.61
CA ARG A 3 -5.39 -7.15 5.84
C ARG A 3 -4.19 -6.96 6.77
N PRO A 4 -4.20 -5.91 7.61
CA PRO A 4 -3.18 -5.72 8.64
C PRO A 4 -3.22 -6.85 9.68
N PRO A 5 -2.14 -7.06 10.44
CA PRO A 5 -2.15 -8.02 11.54
C PRO A 5 -3.10 -7.56 12.66
N GLU A 6 -3.64 -8.49 13.44
CA GLU A 6 -4.49 -8.15 14.59
C GLU A 6 -3.66 -7.56 15.73
N GLU A 7 -2.43 -8.03 15.91
CA GLU A 7 -1.50 -7.68 16.99
C GLU A 7 -0.04 -7.55 16.50
N GLY A 8 0.89 -7.18 17.41
CA GLY A 8 2.32 -7.17 17.11
C GLY A 8 2.87 -5.87 16.51
N TYR A 9 2.06 -4.81 16.47
CA TYR A 9 2.47 -3.49 15.97
C TYR A 9 3.73 -2.96 16.67
N SER A 10 3.87 -3.16 17.98
CA SER A 10 5.04 -2.73 18.77
C SER A 10 6.35 -3.44 18.40
N ASN A 11 6.30 -4.56 17.68
CA ASN A 11 7.49 -5.31 17.25
C ASN A 11 8.07 -4.77 15.93
N ILE A 12 7.38 -3.85 15.26
CA ILE A 12 7.85 -3.25 14.02
C ILE A 12 8.99 -2.29 14.34
N GLN A 13 10.15 -2.48 13.69
CA GLN A 13 11.37 -1.69 13.94
C GLN A 13 11.75 -0.79 12.76
N CYS A 14 10.95 -0.77 11.70
CA CYS A 14 11.22 -0.02 10.48
C CYS A 14 9.98 0.73 10.00
N PRO A 15 10.15 1.79 9.20
CA PRO A 15 9.02 2.46 8.55
C PRO A 15 8.27 1.52 7.61
N VAL A 16 6.95 1.52 7.70
CA VAL A 16 6.07 0.70 6.86
C VAL A 16 5.42 1.59 5.81
N PHE A 17 5.61 1.23 4.54
CA PHE A 17 5.01 1.93 3.39
C PHE A 17 3.94 1.06 2.76
N GLY A 18 2.69 1.55 2.76
CA GLY A 18 1.55 0.85 2.19
C GLY A 18 1.29 1.24 0.74
N TYR A 19 0.89 0.26 -0.07
CA TYR A 19 0.57 0.43 -1.49
C TYR A 19 -0.78 -0.23 -1.79
N TYR A 20 -1.82 0.60 -1.96
CA TYR A 20 -3.21 0.14 -2.02
C TYR A 20 -3.86 0.56 -3.33
N GLY A 21 -4.64 -0.33 -3.95
CA GLY A 21 -5.48 0.04 -5.08
C GLY A 21 -6.79 0.68 -4.59
N GLU A 22 -7.24 1.75 -5.24
CA GLU A 22 -8.51 2.42 -4.91
C GLU A 22 -9.71 1.47 -4.93
N ASN A 23 -9.74 0.52 -5.88
CA ASN A 23 -10.85 -0.41 -6.05
C ASN A 23 -10.84 -1.57 -5.04
N ASP A 24 -9.82 -1.68 -4.17
CA ASP A 24 -9.76 -2.68 -3.09
C ASP A 24 -10.37 -2.17 -1.77
N ASN A 25 -11.67 -1.85 -1.83
CA ASN A 25 -12.42 -1.27 -0.70
C ASN A 25 -12.34 -2.11 0.59
N ARG A 26 -12.27 -3.44 0.47
CA ARG A 26 -12.16 -4.35 1.62
C ARG A 26 -10.88 -4.12 2.41
N ILE A 27 -9.78 -3.80 1.72
CA ILE A 27 -8.49 -3.50 2.36
C ILE A 27 -8.42 -2.03 2.73
N ASN A 28 -8.90 -1.12 1.88
CA ASN A 28 -8.88 0.33 2.14
C ASN A 28 -9.61 0.70 3.44
N ALA A 29 -10.70 -0.01 3.76
CA ALA A 29 -11.44 0.15 5.01
C ALA A 29 -10.59 -0.10 6.28
N THR A 30 -9.49 -0.86 6.18
CA THR A 30 -8.61 -1.19 7.31
C THR A 30 -7.49 -0.16 7.53
N ILE A 31 -7.27 0.74 6.57
CA ILE A 31 -6.17 1.73 6.63
C ILE A 31 -6.30 2.66 7.85
N PRO A 32 -7.49 3.21 8.20
CA PRO A 32 -7.62 4.11 9.35
C PRO A 32 -7.23 3.45 10.68
N GLU A 33 -7.74 2.24 10.93
CA GLU A 33 -7.41 1.47 12.14
C GLU A 33 -5.92 1.13 12.19
N THR A 34 -5.33 0.73 11.06
CA THR A 34 -3.89 0.45 10.96
C THR A 34 -3.06 1.70 11.29
N LYS A 35 -3.48 2.88 10.81
CA LYS A 35 -2.80 4.15 11.12
C LYS A 35 -2.82 4.46 12.61
N GLU A 36 -3.95 4.24 13.26
CA GLU A 36 -4.09 4.46 14.70
C GLU A 36 -3.19 3.51 15.49
N LYS A 37 -3.26 2.20 15.23
CA LYS A 37 -2.43 1.19 15.90
C LYS A 37 -0.93 1.39 15.68
N MET A 38 -0.52 1.77 14.47
CA MET A 38 0.88 2.11 14.17
C MET A 38 1.34 3.35 14.94
N LYS A 39 0.48 4.37 15.03
CA LYS A 39 0.77 5.59 15.78
C LYS A 39 0.88 5.32 17.29
N GLU A 40 -0.03 4.53 17.86
CA GLU A 40 0.00 4.11 19.26
C GLU A 40 1.27 3.32 19.58
N ALA A 41 1.73 2.48 18.65
CA ALA A 41 2.99 1.75 18.76
C ALA A 41 4.24 2.63 18.52
N GLY A 42 4.09 3.92 18.20
CA GLY A 42 5.20 4.82 17.91
C GLY A 42 5.88 4.57 16.55
N ASN A 43 5.22 3.85 15.65
CA ASN A 43 5.78 3.41 14.37
C ASN A 43 5.37 4.30 13.20
N THR A 44 6.26 4.40 12.21
CA THR A 44 5.98 5.11 10.97
C THR A 44 5.15 4.22 10.04
N TYR A 45 3.99 4.75 9.62
CA TYR A 45 3.14 4.12 8.61
C TYR A 45 2.68 5.15 7.58
N ASP A 46 3.07 4.94 6.32
CA ASP A 46 2.77 5.82 5.20
C ASP A 46 2.05 5.05 4.08
N PRO A 47 0.71 4.99 4.10
CA PRO A 47 -0.08 4.35 3.06
C PRO A 47 -0.46 5.31 1.92
N VAL A 48 -0.30 4.83 0.68
CA VAL A 48 -0.78 5.52 -0.54
C VAL A 48 -1.82 4.66 -1.25
N ILE A 49 -2.89 5.31 -1.70
CA ILE A 49 -3.95 4.70 -2.51
C ILE A 49 -3.75 5.16 -3.97
N TYR A 50 -3.67 4.21 -4.90
CA TYR A 50 -3.50 4.45 -6.33
C TYR A 50 -4.85 4.38 -7.05
N ALA A 51 -5.21 5.47 -7.70
CA ALA A 51 -6.51 5.65 -8.35
C ALA A 51 -6.74 4.63 -9.48
N GLY A 52 -7.95 4.08 -9.55
CA GLY A 52 -8.37 3.08 -10.54
C GLY A 52 -7.71 1.70 -10.43
N ALA A 53 -6.74 1.51 -9.53
CA ALA A 53 -6.05 0.23 -9.35
C ALA A 53 -6.87 -0.74 -8.48
N GLY A 54 -6.83 -2.03 -8.82
CA GLY A 54 -7.49 -3.10 -8.08
C GLY A 54 -6.59 -3.82 -7.07
N HIS A 55 -7.12 -4.92 -6.52
CA HIS A 55 -6.34 -5.82 -5.67
C HIS A 55 -5.19 -6.44 -6.48
N GLY A 56 -3.97 -6.37 -5.95
CA GLY A 56 -2.80 -6.93 -6.63
C GLY A 56 -2.40 -6.17 -7.91
N PHE A 57 -2.73 -4.87 -8.00
CA PHE A 57 -2.44 -4.04 -9.19
C PHE A 57 -0.97 -4.06 -9.63
N LEU A 58 -0.02 -4.31 -8.72
CA LEU A 58 1.40 -4.44 -9.07
C LEU A 58 1.67 -5.57 -10.06
N ARG A 59 0.90 -6.66 -9.99
CA ARG A 59 0.94 -7.74 -10.98
C ARG A 59 0.03 -7.42 -12.16
N ALA A 60 -1.23 -7.08 -11.89
CA ALA A 60 -2.23 -6.89 -12.93
C ALA A 60 -1.83 -5.78 -13.92
N GLY A 61 -1.26 -4.68 -13.44
CA GLY A 61 -0.79 -3.56 -14.25
C GLY A 61 0.46 -3.84 -15.11
N MET A 62 1.05 -5.04 -15.01
CA MET A 62 2.15 -5.49 -15.87
C MET A 62 1.70 -6.48 -16.95
N GLU A 63 0.42 -6.87 -16.97
CA GLU A 63 -0.15 -7.74 -18.01
C GLU A 63 -0.49 -6.91 -19.27
N ASP A 64 -0.48 -7.54 -20.45
CA ASP A 64 -0.65 -6.82 -21.74
C ASP A 64 -2.02 -6.14 -21.87
N ASP A 65 -3.04 -6.73 -21.25
CA ASP A 65 -4.43 -6.27 -21.24
C ASP A 65 -4.78 -5.36 -20.04
N ALA A 66 -3.76 -4.97 -19.24
CA ALA A 66 -3.95 -4.07 -18.11
C ALA A 66 -4.60 -2.75 -18.52
N SER A 67 -5.48 -2.24 -17.65
CA SER A 67 -6.05 -0.91 -17.84
C SER A 67 -4.97 0.19 -17.72
N GLU A 68 -5.17 1.32 -18.38
CA GLU A 68 -4.24 2.46 -18.28
C GLU A 68 -4.11 2.97 -16.83
N ALA A 69 -5.18 2.86 -16.03
CA ALA A 69 -5.15 3.19 -14.62
C ALA A 69 -4.22 2.26 -13.82
N GLU A 70 -4.27 0.95 -14.09
CA GLU A 70 -3.39 -0.02 -13.42
C GLU A 70 -1.93 0.15 -13.86
N LYS A 71 -1.66 0.35 -15.15
CA LYS A 71 -0.30 0.63 -15.64
C LYS A 71 0.28 1.88 -14.97
N LYS A 72 -0.52 2.94 -14.88
CA LYS A 72 -0.14 4.18 -14.19
C LYS A 72 0.12 3.94 -12.70
N ALA A 73 -0.76 3.19 -12.03
CA ALA A 73 -0.60 2.84 -10.62
C ALA A 73 0.70 2.06 -10.38
N VAL A 74 1.05 1.10 -11.25
CA VAL A 74 2.33 0.38 -11.19
C VAL A 74 3.50 1.33 -11.30
N GLN A 75 3.49 2.22 -12.30
CA GLN A 75 4.57 3.18 -12.50
C GLN A 75 4.77 4.07 -11.28
N GLU A 76 3.69 4.68 -10.76
CA GLU A 76 3.75 5.56 -9.58
C GLU A 76 4.21 4.79 -8.32
N ALA A 77 3.72 3.57 -8.14
CA ALA A 77 4.14 2.71 -7.03
C ALA A 77 5.63 2.36 -7.10
N TRP A 78 6.14 2.09 -8.30
CA TRP A 78 7.54 1.75 -8.52
C TRP A 78 8.46 2.95 -8.31
N ASP A 79 8.08 4.11 -8.83
CA ASP A 79 8.82 5.36 -8.61
C ASP A 79 8.91 5.69 -7.12
N ARG A 80 7.80 5.55 -6.39
CA ARG A 80 7.78 5.72 -4.94
C ARG A 80 8.68 4.72 -4.22
N PHE A 81 8.63 3.43 -4.60
CA PHE A 81 9.46 2.39 -4.02
C PHE A 81 10.95 2.70 -4.16
N ILE A 82 11.40 3.06 -5.37
CA ILE A 82 12.78 3.46 -5.62
C ILE A 82 13.16 4.73 -4.85
N ALA A 83 12.26 5.71 -4.76
CA ALA A 83 12.49 6.93 -4.00
C ALA A 83 12.66 6.67 -2.49
N ILE A 84 11.92 5.71 -1.93
CA ILE A 84 12.05 5.29 -0.53
C ILE A 84 13.41 4.62 -0.29
N LEU A 85 13.83 3.71 -1.18
CA LEU A 85 15.10 2.98 -1.03
C LEU A 85 16.35 3.85 -1.19
N LYS A 86 16.23 5.02 -1.81
CA LYS A 86 17.33 5.98 -1.98
C LYS A 86 17.53 6.89 -0.76
N LYS A 87 16.63 6.85 0.23
CA LYS A 87 16.75 7.60 1.48
C LYS A 87 17.58 6.83 2.48
#